data_AF-A0A944Z0F6-F1
#
_entry.id   AF-A0A944Z0F6-F1
#
_cell.length_a   1.000
_cell.length_b   1.000
_cell.length_c   1.000
_cell.angle_alpha   90.00
_cell.angle_beta   90.00
_cell.angle_gamma   90.00
#
_symmetry.space_group_name_H-M   'P 1'
#
loop_
_entity.id
_entity.type
_entity.pdbx_description
1 polymer ?
#
loop_
_entity_poly.entity_id
_entity_poly.type
_entity_poly.pdbx_seq_one_letter_code
_entity_poly.pdbx_strand_id
1 'polypeptide(L)'
;MQKPKNLNTKQRPTSSKTSGVYWMFAAICTLFILFIPAQKNESPLQQKTATVIIHGTIRPDLCLLSPTKTYHDDLDSYNPYVRALDQLRSDGTLKHSVMLMGDGLRKINANTINRFIHHDLDKAEAPLAACHFFGTYHILAKKYASDGDYYTFGWNGQLSSSAREQEAYYLYEELIRIKEQAAFNGYDLSINLITHSHGGNVALYLAKWEEEQHQGLCINALHMFGCPIQSETVDYIGNSIFKTILNYYSDFDMVQSNDVVSTQSHKSHRRIGDLVDMHTYAKQPDRLVRDIHLMVNQEAKALSHASMGAMGCYHYGKPLLFHRTKIKKGIAQISPHAVCVLTPVFDDLVRKIRLERPNLCHIDLDIIGRPGTLHIHSYDYNDVTNQNITGTNNLHELLEPHRSYTQEAWSPTAPTMFKRISQGWNATKHAIFTKSQTKLDSKKANRLRARS
;
A
#
# COMPACT_ATOMS: atom_id res chain seq x y z
N MET A 1 -79.63 -80.55 26.45
CA MET A 1 -80.79 -79.74 26.85
C MET A 1 -80.63 -78.33 26.29
N GLN A 2 -81.67 -77.84 25.61
CA GLN A 2 -81.75 -76.50 24.97
C GLN A 2 -81.77 -75.36 25.99
N LYS A 3 -81.21 -74.19 25.60
CA LYS A 3 -81.73 -72.79 25.72
C LYS A 3 -80.56 -71.76 25.68
N PRO A 4 -80.78 -70.45 25.38
CA PRO A 4 -81.16 -69.91 24.07
C PRO A 4 -80.25 -68.75 23.61
N LYS A 5 -80.42 -68.34 22.34
CA LYS A 5 -79.83 -67.16 21.71
C LYS A 5 -80.31 -65.86 22.37
N ASN A 6 -79.43 -64.86 22.48
CA ASN A 6 -79.82 -63.46 22.64
C ASN A 6 -79.07 -62.55 21.66
N LEU A 7 -79.84 -61.64 21.07
CA LEU A 7 -79.52 -60.79 19.93
C LEU A 7 -78.83 -59.48 20.33
N ASN A 8 -78.00 -59.03 19.39
CA ASN A 8 -77.40 -57.71 19.21
C ASN A 8 -78.29 -56.50 19.60
N THR A 9 -77.63 -55.46 20.14
CA THR A 9 -77.82 -54.08 19.66
C THR A 9 -76.45 -53.42 19.46
N LYS A 10 -76.14 -53.06 18.21
CA LYS A 10 -74.97 -52.28 17.79
C LYS A 10 -75.30 -50.79 17.93
N GLN A 11 -74.48 -50.03 18.66
CA GLN A 11 -74.35 -48.58 18.48
C GLN A 11 -73.08 -48.29 17.66
N ARG A 12 -73.22 -47.54 16.56
CA ARG A 12 -72.12 -47.05 15.74
C ARG A 12 -71.57 -45.75 16.35
N PRO A 13 -70.25 -45.61 16.57
CA PRO A 13 -69.65 -44.32 16.85
C PRO A 13 -69.51 -43.52 15.55
N THR A 14 -70.05 -42.30 15.55
CA THR A 14 -69.83 -41.28 14.52
C THR A 14 -68.44 -40.67 14.73
N SER A 15 -67.52 -40.90 13.80
CA SER A 15 -66.20 -40.29 13.80
C SER A 15 -66.25 -38.86 13.25
N SER A 16 -66.00 -37.87 14.10
CA SER A 16 -65.80 -36.48 13.69
C SER A 16 -64.38 -36.31 13.12
N LYS A 17 -64.27 -36.22 11.80
CA LYS A 17 -63.02 -36.04 11.03
C LYS A 17 -62.45 -34.60 11.08
N THR A 18 -62.72 -33.82 12.13
CA THR A 18 -62.31 -32.41 12.20
C THR A 18 -61.24 -32.11 13.25
N SER A 19 -60.89 -33.04 14.15
CA SER A 19 -59.88 -32.79 15.20
C SER A 19 -58.43 -33.01 14.74
N GLY A 20 -58.18 -33.81 13.70
CA GLY A 20 -56.83 -34.12 13.23
C GLY A 20 -56.12 -32.95 12.52
N VAL A 21 -56.87 -32.08 11.85
CA VAL A 21 -56.31 -30.95 11.09
C VAL A 21 -55.78 -29.85 12.03
N TYR A 22 -56.45 -29.61 13.16
CA TYR A 22 -56.03 -28.61 14.14
C TYR A 22 -54.75 -28.99 14.87
N TRP A 23 -54.56 -30.28 15.22
CA TRP A 23 -53.32 -30.75 15.85
C TRP A 23 -52.13 -30.74 14.89
N MET A 24 -52.37 -31.02 13.60
CA MET A 24 -51.32 -30.95 12.59
C MET A 24 -50.90 -29.50 12.29
N PHE A 25 -51.84 -28.56 12.24
CA PHE A 25 -51.52 -27.13 12.11
C PHE A 25 -50.81 -26.57 13.34
N ALA A 26 -51.22 -26.95 14.56
CA ALA A 26 -50.54 -26.53 15.79
C ALA A 26 -49.09 -27.07 15.87
N ALA A 27 -48.86 -28.32 15.47
CA ALA A 27 -47.51 -28.90 15.42
C ALA A 27 -46.62 -28.21 14.37
N ILE A 28 -47.15 -27.90 13.19
CA ILE A 28 -46.42 -27.18 12.13
C ILE A 28 -46.10 -25.73 12.57
N CYS A 29 -47.04 -25.02 13.20
CA CYS A 29 -46.79 -23.68 13.73
C CYS A 29 -45.77 -23.68 14.88
N THR A 30 -45.76 -24.70 15.74
CA THR A 30 -44.77 -24.81 16.83
C THR A 30 -43.37 -25.12 16.29
N LEU A 31 -43.26 -25.93 15.24
CA LEU A 31 -41.99 -26.17 14.53
C LEU A 31 -41.48 -24.92 13.81
N PHE A 32 -42.37 -24.10 13.25
CA PHE A 32 -41.99 -22.80 12.66
C PHE A 32 -41.56 -21.77 13.71
N ILE A 33 -42.16 -21.76 14.91
CA ILE A 33 -41.76 -20.87 16.01
C ILE A 33 -40.39 -21.26 16.59
N LEU A 34 -40.06 -22.56 16.64
CA LEU A 34 -38.74 -23.05 17.06
C LEU A 34 -37.64 -22.82 16.01
N PHE A 35 -38.00 -22.49 14.78
CA PHE A 35 -37.10 -22.14 13.69
C PHE A 35 -37.22 -20.67 13.26
N ILE A 36 -37.81 -19.78 14.08
CA ILE A 36 -37.55 -18.35 13.90
C ILE A 36 -36.08 -18.19 14.24
N PRO A 37 -35.17 -17.95 13.27
CA PRO A 37 -33.79 -17.67 13.59
C PRO A 37 -33.85 -16.50 14.56
N ALA A 38 -33.38 -16.71 15.80
CA ALA A 38 -33.36 -15.67 16.80
C ALA A 38 -32.82 -14.44 16.10
N GLN A 39 -33.65 -13.38 15.98
CA GLN A 39 -33.21 -12.11 15.44
C GLN A 39 -32.07 -11.70 16.35
N LYS A 40 -30.85 -12.02 15.91
CA LYS A 40 -29.64 -11.63 16.58
C LYS A 40 -29.72 -10.12 16.50
N ASN A 41 -30.01 -9.48 17.63
CA ASN A 41 -29.85 -8.05 17.78
C ASN A 41 -28.36 -7.79 17.59
N GLU A 42 -27.93 -7.74 16.33
CA GLU A 42 -26.55 -7.43 15.98
C GLU A 42 -26.40 -5.95 16.31
N SER A 43 -25.84 -5.69 17.49
CA SER A 43 -25.31 -4.37 17.79
C SER A 43 -24.41 -3.96 16.62
N PRO A 44 -24.54 -2.73 16.10
CA PRO A 44 -23.72 -2.27 14.99
C PRO A 44 -22.24 -2.52 15.32
N LEU A 45 -21.53 -3.17 14.39
CA LEU A 45 -20.12 -3.51 14.56
C LEU A 45 -19.31 -2.24 14.84
N GLN A 46 -18.36 -2.35 15.76
CA GLN A 46 -17.47 -1.23 16.06
C GLN A 46 -16.50 -1.02 14.90
N GLN A 47 -16.41 0.21 14.40
CA GLN A 47 -15.46 0.54 13.32
C GLN A 47 -14.02 0.45 13.81
N LYS A 48 -13.16 -0.22 13.02
CA LYS A 48 -11.73 -0.34 13.27
C LYS A 48 -10.94 -0.07 11.99
N THR A 49 -9.81 0.62 12.10
CA THR A 49 -8.94 0.91 10.95
C THR A 49 -7.69 0.04 10.97
N ALA A 50 -7.27 -0.47 9.81
CA ALA A 50 -5.94 -1.04 9.58
C ALA A 50 -5.22 -0.23 8.50
N THR A 51 -4.02 0.26 8.80
CA THR A 51 -3.16 0.93 7.82
C THR A 51 -1.97 0.05 7.48
N VAL A 52 -1.83 -0.30 6.20
CA VAL A 52 -0.77 -1.18 5.70
C VAL A 52 0.17 -0.37 4.82
N ILE A 53 1.48 -0.40 5.10
CA ILE A 53 2.50 0.14 4.21
C ILE A 53 3.11 -0.95 3.33
N ILE A 54 3.18 -0.70 2.03
CA ILE A 54 3.72 -1.59 1.02
C ILE A 54 4.92 -0.91 0.39
N HIS A 55 6.10 -1.48 0.60
CA HIS A 55 7.33 -0.89 0.07
C HIS A 55 7.45 -1.03 -1.46
N GLY A 56 8.35 -0.25 -2.07
CA GLY A 56 8.67 -0.35 -3.49
C GLY A 56 9.65 -1.48 -3.85
N THR A 57 10.01 -1.55 -5.13
CA THR A 57 11.10 -2.42 -5.59
C THR A 57 12.40 -2.13 -4.83
N ILE A 58 13.06 -3.20 -4.37
CA ILE A 58 14.34 -3.10 -3.70
C ILE A 58 15.42 -3.18 -4.76
N ARG A 59 16.31 -2.17 -4.81
CA ARG A 59 17.47 -2.17 -5.72
C ARG A 59 17.09 -2.52 -7.17
N PRO A 60 16.26 -1.68 -7.83
CA PRO A 60 15.85 -1.89 -9.22
C PRO A 60 17.04 -2.06 -10.16
N ASP A 61 18.20 -1.47 -9.84
CA ASP A 61 19.45 -1.63 -10.58
C ASP A 61 19.92 -3.09 -10.73
N LEU A 62 19.51 -3.99 -9.83
CA LEU A 62 19.85 -5.42 -9.91
C LEU A 62 19.13 -6.14 -11.05
N CYS A 63 18.04 -5.58 -11.60
CA CYS A 63 17.37 -6.18 -12.76
C CYS A 63 18.30 -6.26 -13.97
N LEU A 64 19.34 -5.42 -14.03
CA LEU A 64 20.38 -5.45 -15.06
C LEU A 64 21.23 -6.72 -15.04
N LEU A 65 21.13 -7.56 -14.00
CA LEU A 65 21.69 -8.91 -14.00
C LEU A 65 20.94 -9.87 -14.93
N SER A 66 19.68 -9.57 -15.29
CA SER A 66 18.82 -10.40 -16.12
C SER A 66 17.71 -9.60 -16.83
N PRO A 67 18.03 -8.52 -17.56
CA PRO A 67 17.04 -7.55 -18.04
C PRO A 67 16.02 -8.17 -19.00
N THR A 68 16.47 -9.05 -19.90
CA THR A 68 15.57 -9.74 -20.86
C THR A 68 14.62 -10.70 -20.15
N LYS A 69 15.10 -11.43 -19.14
CA LYS A 69 14.26 -12.35 -18.36
C LYS A 69 13.28 -11.60 -17.48
N THR A 70 13.70 -10.50 -16.86
CA THR A 70 12.80 -9.61 -16.12
C THR A 70 11.71 -9.05 -17.02
N TYR A 71 12.07 -8.61 -18.22
CA TYR A 71 11.12 -8.08 -19.19
C TYR A 71 10.11 -9.13 -19.70
N HIS A 72 10.57 -10.35 -19.95
CA HIS A 72 9.72 -11.45 -20.44
C HIS A 72 9.03 -12.24 -19.32
N ASP A 73 9.10 -11.77 -18.06
CA ASP A 73 8.56 -12.49 -16.89
C ASP A 73 9.07 -13.95 -16.78
N ASP A 74 10.31 -14.23 -17.21
CA ASP A 74 10.99 -15.54 -17.18
C ASP A 74 12.07 -15.60 -16.08
N LEU A 75 11.68 -15.25 -14.86
CA LEU A 75 12.54 -15.31 -13.68
C LEU A 75 12.25 -16.56 -12.85
N ASP A 76 13.25 -17.45 -12.75
CA ASP A 76 13.25 -18.58 -11.82
C ASP A 76 14.01 -18.24 -10.51
N SER A 77 13.86 -19.09 -9.49
CA SER A 77 14.52 -18.91 -8.18
C SER A 77 16.06 -19.02 -8.24
N TYR A 78 16.62 -19.57 -9.32
CA TYR A 78 18.07 -19.65 -9.53
C TYR A 78 18.63 -18.41 -10.24
N ASN A 79 17.77 -17.53 -10.74
CA ASN A 79 18.17 -16.33 -11.45
C ASN A 79 19.04 -15.42 -10.55
N PRO A 80 20.18 -14.92 -11.05
CA PRO A 80 21.07 -14.05 -10.26
C PRO A 80 20.39 -12.79 -9.70
N TYR A 81 19.42 -12.22 -10.40
CA TYR A 81 18.64 -11.08 -9.92
C TYR A 81 17.81 -11.47 -8.69
N VAL A 82 17.06 -12.57 -8.78
CA VAL A 82 16.21 -13.07 -7.68
C VAL A 82 17.07 -13.41 -6.46
N ARG A 83 18.15 -14.18 -6.64
CA ARG A 83 19.06 -14.54 -5.54
C ARG A 83 19.71 -13.33 -4.87
N ALA A 84 20.04 -12.29 -5.63
CA ALA A 84 20.62 -11.07 -5.07
C ALA A 84 19.58 -10.31 -4.21
N LEU A 85 18.31 -10.29 -4.63
CA LEU A 85 17.24 -9.73 -3.82
C LEU A 85 17.03 -10.53 -2.53
N ASP A 86 16.95 -11.86 -2.61
CA ASP A 86 16.79 -12.73 -1.44
C ASP A 86 17.92 -12.53 -0.42
N GLN A 87 19.15 -12.40 -0.91
CA GLN A 87 20.30 -12.12 -0.06
C GLN A 87 20.19 -10.75 0.62
N LEU A 88 19.75 -9.71 -0.09
CA LEU A 88 19.55 -8.38 0.50
C LEU A 88 18.43 -8.38 1.56
N ARG A 89 17.37 -9.14 1.34
CA ARG A 89 16.26 -9.27 2.28
C ARG A 89 16.68 -9.98 3.57
N SER A 90 17.45 -11.06 3.44
CA SER A 90 17.93 -11.85 4.56
C SER A 90 18.98 -11.15 5.44
N ASP A 91 19.73 -10.18 4.90
CA ASP A 91 20.71 -9.38 5.67
C ASP A 91 20.05 -8.46 6.73
N GLY A 92 18.74 -8.21 6.63
CA GLY A 92 17.98 -7.39 7.59
C GLY A 92 18.31 -5.88 7.54
N THR A 93 19.43 -5.50 6.94
CA THR A 93 19.87 -4.11 6.81
C THR A 93 18.89 -3.24 6.02
N LEU A 94 18.10 -3.83 5.10
CA LEU A 94 17.04 -3.12 4.38
C LEU A 94 16.00 -2.51 5.32
N LYS A 95 15.72 -3.16 6.46
CA LYS A 95 14.73 -2.68 7.45
C LYS A 95 15.15 -1.36 8.10
N HIS A 96 16.41 -0.95 7.95
CA HIS A 96 16.91 0.32 8.47
C HIS A 96 16.53 1.51 7.59
N SER A 97 16.25 1.33 6.30
CA SER A 97 15.95 2.43 5.36
C SER A 97 14.58 2.30 4.68
N VAL A 98 14.04 1.09 4.62
CA VAL A 98 12.75 0.77 4.04
C VAL A 98 11.77 0.43 5.15
N MET A 99 10.53 0.93 5.08
CA MET A 99 9.47 0.69 6.06
C MET A 99 8.94 -0.75 5.95
N LEU A 100 9.76 -1.68 6.42
CA LEU A 100 9.59 -3.12 6.29
C LEU A 100 9.97 -3.81 7.60
N MET A 101 9.10 -4.67 8.13
CA MET A 101 9.43 -5.53 9.27
C MET A 101 9.91 -6.93 8.84
N GLY A 102 9.52 -7.39 7.66
CA GLY A 102 9.87 -8.70 7.09
C GLY A 102 8.89 -9.11 6.00
N ASP A 103 9.04 -10.31 5.45
CA ASP A 103 8.16 -10.84 4.40
C ASP A 103 6.71 -11.02 4.89
N GLY A 104 5.76 -10.83 3.96
CA GLY A 104 4.33 -10.92 4.21
C GLY A 104 3.79 -9.77 5.06
N LEU A 105 2.58 -9.94 5.56
CA LEU A 105 1.91 -8.95 6.40
C LEU A 105 2.41 -9.05 7.86
N ARG A 106 2.98 -7.97 8.37
CA ARG A 106 3.52 -7.87 9.74
C ARG A 106 2.90 -6.71 10.48
N LYS A 107 2.25 -7.01 11.60
CA LYS A 107 1.68 -5.99 12.50
C LYS A 107 2.79 -5.30 13.30
N ILE A 108 2.71 -3.98 13.42
CA ILE A 108 3.52 -3.21 14.37
C ILE A 108 2.91 -3.35 15.77
N ASN A 109 3.74 -3.68 16.74
CA ASN A 109 3.29 -3.83 18.12
C ASN A 109 2.85 -2.46 18.67
N ALA A 110 1.67 -2.39 19.29
CA ALA A 110 1.15 -1.17 19.88
C ALA A 110 2.09 -0.59 20.97
N ASN A 111 2.80 -1.47 21.69
CA ASN A 111 3.82 -1.05 22.65
C ASN A 111 5.00 -0.33 21.99
N THR A 112 5.39 -0.73 20.77
CA THR A 112 6.42 -0.04 19.98
C THR A 112 5.97 1.40 19.67
N ILE A 113 4.70 1.59 19.30
CA ILE A 113 4.14 2.93 19.04
C ILE A 113 4.15 3.78 20.31
N ASN A 114 3.70 3.22 21.45
CA ASN A 114 3.72 3.91 22.74
C ASN A 114 5.14 4.30 23.17
N ARG A 115 6.10 3.39 23.04
CA ARG A 115 7.52 3.66 23.31
C ARG A 115 8.08 4.76 22.40
N PHE A 116 7.74 4.75 21.11
CA PHE A 116 8.12 5.84 20.22
C PHE A 116 7.57 7.19 20.68
N ILE A 117 6.29 7.25 21.07
CA ILE A 117 5.68 8.51 21.56
C ILE A 117 6.41 9.03 22.79
N HIS A 118 6.87 8.13 23.66
CA HIS A 118 7.65 8.44 24.87
C HIS A 118 9.17 8.52 24.63
N HIS A 119 9.61 8.49 23.38
CA HIS A 119 11.03 8.59 22.99
C HIS A 119 11.93 7.52 23.62
N ASP A 120 11.41 6.30 23.81
CA ASP A 120 12.08 5.18 24.50
C ASP A 120 11.93 3.85 23.74
N LEU A 121 12.17 3.85 22.43
CA LEU A 121 12.23 2.60 21.65
C LEU A 121 13.34 1.67 22.16
N ASP A 122 13.06 0.37 22.15
CA ASP A 122 14.05 -0.63 22.50
C ASP A 122 15.24 -0.59 21.51
N LYS A 123 16.43 -1.00 21.95
CA LYS A 123 17.64 -1.06 21.11
C LYS A 123 17.46 -1.87 19.82
N ALA A 124 16.57 -2.87 19.82
CA ALA A 124 16.26 -3.68 18.64
C ALA A 124 15.28 -2.99 17.67
N GLU A 125 14.51 -2.01 18.14
CA GLU A 125 13.48 -1.30 17.38
C GLU A 125 13.97 0.04 16.82
N ALA A 126 14.83 0.75 17.57
CA ALA A 126 15.39 2.04 17.16
C ALA A 126 16.07 2.03 15.77
N PRO A 127 16.71 0.94 15.31
CA PRO A 127 17.25 0.90 13.94
C PRO A 127 16.18 0.74 12.86
N LEU A 128 14.94 0.34 13.18
CA LEU A 128 13.92 -0.06 12.21
C LEU A 128 13.15 1.17 11.68
N ALA A 129 13.25 1.42 10.38
CA ALA A 129 12.57 2.52 9.70
C ALA A 129 11.04 2.52 9.94
N ALA A 130 10.42 1.34 9.95
CA ALA A 130 8.99 1.19 10.16
C ALA A 130 8.52 1.69 11.54
N CYS A 131 9.31 1.49 12.60
CA CYS A 131 8.97 1.93 13.96
C CYS A 131 8.89 3.46 14.05
N HIS A 132 9.89 4.15 13.48
CA HIS A 132 9.92 5.61 13.43
C HIS A 132 8.83 6.20 12.51
N PHE A 133 8.59 5.56 11.37
CA PHE A 133 7.52 5.96 10.46
C PHE A 133 6.16 5.87 11.14
N PHE A 134 5.80 4.69 11.67
CA PHE A 134 4.46 4.52 12.23
C PHE A 134 4.25 5.26 13.54
N GLY A 135 5.30 5.45 14.35
CA GLY A 135 5.23 6.32 15.51
C GLY A 135 4.83 7.75 15.14
N THR A 136 5.49 8.33 14.14
CA THR A 136 5.18 9.69 13.63
C THR A 136 3.84 9.74 12.92
N TYR A 137 3.54 8.73 12.09
CA TYR A 137 2.26 8.58 11.42
C TYR A 137 1.11 8.56 12.42
N HIS A 138 1.24 7.80 13.52
CA HIS A 138 0.21 7.67 14.56
C HIS A 138 -0.13 9.02 15.21
N ILE A 139 0.88 9.87 15.47
CA ILE A 139 0.68 11.21 16.02
C ILE A 139 -0.14 12.09 15.06
N LEU A 140 0.14 12.02 13.76
CA LEU A 140 -0.63 12.72 12.73
C LEU A 140 -2.04 12.11 12.58
N ALA A 141 -2.15 10.78 12.58
CA ALA A 141 -3.42 10.07 12.47
C ALA A 141 -4.36 10.40 13.62
N LYS A 142 -3.88 10.48 14.87
CA LYS A 142 -4.69 10.94 16.01
C LYS A 142 -5.29 12.33 15.85
N LYS A 143 -4.65 13.20 15.05
CA LYS A 143 -5.12 14.58 14.82
C LYS A 143 -6.00 14.71 13.57
N TYR A 144 -5.72 13.96 12.51
CA TYR A 144 -6.31 14.19 11.18
C TYR A 144 -7.10 12.99 10.62
N ALA A 145 -6.98 11.81 11.23
CA ALA A 145 -7.58 10.56 10.77
C ALA A 145 -8.15 9.73 11.94
N SER A 146 -8.41 8.45 11.70
CA SER A 146 -8.77 7.46 12.73
C SER A 146 -7.53 6.75 13.28
N ASP A 147 -7.53 6.48 14.58
CA ASP A 147 -6.56 5.55 15.16
C ASP A 147 -6.85 4.12 14.67
N GLY A 148 -5.81 3.29 14.62
CA GLY A 148 -5.91 1.97 14.02
C GLY A 148 -4.68 1.11 14.23
N ASP A 149 -4.78 -0.12 13.75
CA ASP A 149 -3.67 -1.07 13.72
C ASP A 149 -2.75 -0.77 12.52
N TYR A 150 -1.43 -0.85 12.74
CA TYR A 150 -0.43 -0.58 11.71
C TYR A 150 0.25 -1.86 11.24
N TYR A 151 0.46 -1.98 9.94
CA TYR A 151 1.10 -3.15 9.33
C TYR A 151 2.11 -2.74 8.26
N THR A 152 3.15 -3.55 8.06
CA THR A 152 3.97 -3.54 6.85
C THR A 152 3.66 -4.78 6.03
N PHE A 153 3.60 -4.66 4.70
CA PHE A 153 3.64 -5.80 3.81
C PHE A 153 4.99 -5.85 3.07
N GLY A 154 5.75 -6.90 3.33
CA GLY A 154 7.01 -7.17 2.66
C GLY A 154 6.87 -8.15 1.51
N TRP A 155 7.18 -7.71 0.29
CA TRP A 155 7.15 -8.55 -0.92
C TRP A 155 8.54 -8.69 -1.54
N ASN A 156 8.74 -9.64 -2.44
CA ASN A 156 10.06 -9.96 -2.99
C ASN A 156 10.81 -8.78 -3.65
N GLY A 157 10.12 -7.73 -4.09
CA GLY A 157 10.70 -6.52 -4.67
C GLY A 157 11.16 -6.68 -6.12
N GLN A 158 10.71 -7.72 -6.84
CA GLN A 158 11.03 -7.95 -8.25
C GLN A 158 10.28 -6.97 -9.18
N LEU A 159 10.90 -6.62 -10.31
CA LEU A 159 10.26 -5.76 -11.32
C LEU A 159 9.27 -6.51 -12.23
N SER A 160 9.32 -7.84 -12.29
CA SER A 160 8.44 -8.65 -13.13
C SER A 160 6.95 -8.38 -12.84
N SER A 161 6.11 -8.37 -13.89
CA SER A 161 4.67 -8.16 -13.74
C SER A 161 4.01 -9.34 -13.05
N SER A 162 4.32 -10.56 -13.49
CA SER A 162 3.84 -11.79 -12.87
C SER A 162 4.26 -11.90 -11.39
N ALA A 163 5.48 -11.49 -11.04
CA ALA A 163 5.93 -11.48 -9.66
C ALA A 163 5.11 -10.50 -8.79
N ARG A 164 4.75 -9.33 -9.32
CA ARG A 164 3.92 -8.34 -8.60
C ARG A 164 2.48 -8.82 -8.44
N GLU A 165 1.94 -9.46 -9.45
CA GLU A 165 0.61 -10.09 -9.39
C GLU A 165 0.56 -11.22 -8.34
N GLN A 166 1.59 -12.08 -8.32
CA GLN A 166 1.70 -13.17 -7.34
C GLN A 166 1.84 -12.65 -5.90
N GLU A 167 2.55 -11.54 -5.70
CA GLU A 167 2.68 -10.91 -4.38
C GLU A 167 1.38 -10.22 -3.97
N ALA A 168 0.59 -9.73 -4.93
CA ALA A 168 -0.74 -9.21 -4.69
C ALA A 168 -1.71 -10.31 -4.21
N TYR A 169 -1.57 -11.54 -4.71
CA TYR A 169 -2.32 -12.70 -4.20
C TYR A 169 -2.02 -12.95 -2.72
N TYR A 170 -0.73 -12.97 -2.36
CA TYR A 170 -0.36 -13.16 -0.96
C TYR A 170 -0.82 -12.02 -0.06
N LEU A 171 -0.77 -10.78 -0.55
CA LEU A 171 -1.34 -9.64 0.15
C LEU A 171 -2.86 -9.81 0.34
N TYR A 172 -3.57 -10.20 -0.72
CA TYR A 172 -5.02 -10.41 -0.71
C TYR A 172 -5.43 -11.41 0.39
N GLU A 173 -4.81 -12.59 0.41
CA GLU A 173 -5.08 -13.63 1.42
C GLU A 173 -4.84 -13.13 2.86
N GLU A 174 -3.75 -12.39 3.09
CA GLU A 174 -3.45 -11.82 4.41
C GLU A 174 -4.45 -10.72 4.81
N LEU A 175 -4.93 -9.91 3.86
CA LEU A 175 -5.95 -8.88 4.10
C LEU A 175 -7.31 -9.50 4.43
N ILE A 176 -7.71 -10.57 3.73
CA ILE A 176 -8.92 -11.34 4.07
C ILE A 176 -8.80 -11.90 5.48
N ARG A 177 -7.68 -12.53 5.82
CA ARG A 177 -7.44 -13.10 7.15
C ARG A 177 -7.60 -12.07 8.27
N ILE A 178 -7.03 -10.87 8.14
CA ILE A 178 -7.18 -9.83 9.18
C ILE A 178 -8.60 -9.25 9.24
N LYS A 179 -9.32 -9.20 8.10
CA LYS A 179 -10.72 -8.77 8.03
C LYS A 179 -11.62 -9.77 8.74
N GLU A 180 -11.47 -11.06 8.46
CA GLU A 180 -12.21 -12.13 9.15
C GLU A 180 -11.92 -12.15 10.64
N GLN A 181 -10.65 -11.99 11.03
CA GLN A 181 -10.26 -11.88 12.43
C GLN A 181 -10.90 -10.67 13.11
N ALA A 182 -11.00 -9.51 12.43
CA ALA A 182 -11.66 -8.33 12.96
C ALA A 182 -13.18 -8.58 13.13
N ALA A 183 -13.84 -9.16 12.12
CA ALA A 183 -15.26 -9.50 12.15
C ALA A 183 -15.60 -10.49 13.28
N PHE A 184 -14.77 -11.52 13.46
CA PHE A 184 -14.90 -12.48 14.58
C PHE A 184 -14.85 -11.78 15.94
N ASN A 185 -14.07 -10.70 16.05
CA ASN A 185 -13.96 -9.89 17.27
C ASN A 185 -15.00 -8.76 17.36
N GLY A 186 -16.02 -8.74 16.49
CA GLY A 186 -17.10 -7.75 16.53
C GLY A 186 -16.74 -6.39 15.92
N TYR A 187 -15.71 -6.33 15.08
CA TYR A 187 -15.29 -5.11 14.39
C TYR A 187 -15.61 -5.15 12.90
N ASP A 188 -15.98 -3.98 12.35
CA ASP A 188 -15.97 -3.74 10.91
C ASP A 188 -14.62 -3.09 10.54
N LEU A 189 -13.86 -3.73 9.66
CA LEU A 189 -12.47 -3.35 9.38
C LEU A 189 -12.38 -2.49 8.12
N SER A 190 -11.96 -1.24 8.29
CA SER A 190 -11.60 -0.33 7.21
C SER A 190 -10.09 -0.40 6.92
N ILE A 191 -9.72 -0.74 5.69
CA ILE A 191 -8.31 -0.96 5.30
C ILE A 191 -7.81 0.22 4.46
N ASN A 192 -6.70 0.82 4.90
CA ASN A 192 -5.96 1.85 4.18
C ASN A 192 -4.60 1.30 3.74
N LEU A 193 -4.23 1.52 2.49
CA LEU A 193 -2.94 1.12 1.92
C LEU A 193 -2.11 2.36 1.61
N ILE A 194 -0.85 2.36 2.04
CA ILE A 194 0.16 3.35 1.68
C ILE A 194 1.23 2.62 0.92
N THR A 195 1.49 3.03 -0.32
CA THR A 195 2.41 2.33 -1.20
C THR A 195 3.49 3.26 -1.70
N HIS A 196 4.66 2.70 -1.98
CA HIS A 196 5.76 3.42 -2.63
C HIS A 196 6.17 2.68 -3.90
N SER A 197 6.46 3.41 -4.97
CA SER A 197 6.95 2.84 -6.23
C SER A 197 6.03 1.71 -6.73
N HIS A 198 6.59 0.60 -7.19
CA HIS A 198 5.86 -0.59 -7.63
C HIS A 198 5.02 -1.29 -6.55
N GLY A 199 5.13 -0.92 -5.27
CA GLY A 199 4.16 -1.35 -4.26
C GLY A 199 2.73 -0.90 -4.62
N GLY A 200 2.58 0.18 -5.38
CA GLY A 200 1.30 0.62 -5.92
C GLY A 200 0.74 -0.36 -6.95
N ASN A 201 1.56 -0.89 -7.85
CA ASN A 201 1.11 -1.91 -8.82
C ASN A 201 0.72 -3.21 -8.12
N VAL A 202 1.46 -3.65 -7.09
CA VAL A 202 1.08 -4.79 -6.24
C VAL A 202 -0.31 -4.55 -5.62
N ALA A 203 -0.55 -3.36 -5.08
CA ALA A 203 -1.86 -3.03 -4.51
C ALA A 203 -2.98 -2.99 -5.55
N LEU A 204 -2.74 -2.48 -6.76
CA LEU A 204 -3.74 -2.44 -7.83
C LEU A 204 -4.19 -3.85 -8.28
N TYR A 205 -3.27 -4.82 -8.29
CA TYR A 205 -3.60 -6.22 -8.59
C TYR A 205 -4.55 -6.87 -7.56
N LEU A 206 -4.81 -6.26 -6.40
CA LEU A 206 -5.86 -6.74 -5.48
C LEU A 206 -7.24 -6.78 -6.15
N ALA A 207 -7.51 -5.88 -7.11
CA ALA A 207 -8.75 -5.89 -7.88
C ALA A 207 -8.94 -7.19 -8.66
N LYS A 208 -7.89 -7.67 -9.33
CA LYS A 208 -7.91 -8.95 -10.03
C LYS A 208 -8.30 -10.09 -9.10
N TRP A 209 -7.65 -10.17 -7.94
CA TRP A 209 -7.89 -11.24 -6.99
C TRP A 209 -9.26 -11.16 -6.33
N GLU A 210 -9.80 -9.97 -6.06
CA GLU A 210 -11.19 -9.83 -5.60
C GLU A 210 -12.21 -10.23 -6.69
N GLU A 211 -11.95 -9.91 -7.95
CA GLU A 211 -12.79 -10.35 -9.08
C GLU A 211 -12.78 -11.88 -9.26
N GLU A 212 -11.69 -12.55 -8.91
CA GLU A 212 -11.59 -14.01 -9.02
C GLU A 212 -12.13 -14.75 -7.77
N GLN A 213 -11.89 -14.20 -6.58
CA GLN A 213 -12.14 -14.90 -5.31
C GLN A 213 -13.42 -14.46 -4.60
N HIS A 214 -13.94 -13.27 -4.90
CA HIS A 214 -15.20 -12.72 -4.38
C HIS A 214 -15.37 -12.80 -2.85
N GLN A 215 -14.32 -12.49 -2.08
CA GLN A 215 -14.37 -12.54 -0.61
C GLN A 215 -14.85 -11.20 0.02
N GLY A 216 -15.26 -10.25 -0.84
CA GLY A 216 -15.79 -8.96 -0.45
C GLY A 216 -14.74 -8.06 0.18
N LEU A 217 -13.46 -8.19 -0.20
CA LEU A 217 -12.43 -7.25 0.23
C LEU A 217 -12.84 -5.83 -0.19
N CYS A 218 -12.57 -4.86 0.67
CA CYS A 218 -12.76 -3.45 0.33
C CYS A 218 -11.62 -2.63 0.92
N ILE A 219 -11.01 -1.81 0.06
CA ILE A 219 -9.94 -0.90 0.40
C ILE A 219 -10.55 0.51 0.48
N ASN A 220 -10.52 1.07 1.69
CA ASN A 220 -11.05 2.39 1.96
C ASN A 220 -10.21 3.48 1.28
N ALA A 221 -8.89 3.37 1.35
CA ALA A 221 -7.98 4.27 0.67
C ALA A 221 -6.71 3.58 0.19
N LEU A 222 -6.29 3.89 -1.04
CA LEU A 222 -5.01 3.50 -1.63
C LEU A 222 -4.22 4.77 -1.96
N HIS A 223 -3.13 4.99 -1.23
CA HIS A 223 -2.19 6.10 -1.44
C HIS A 223 -0.95 5.58 -2.19
N MET A 224 -0.68 6.10 -3.38
CA MET A 224 0.41 5.64 -4.23
C MET A 224 1.49 6.70 -4.39
N PHE A 225 2.61 6.56 -3.68
CA PHE A 225 3.71 7.53 -3.72
C PHE A 225 4.77 7.13 -4.75
N GLY A 226 4.95 7.95 -5.78
CA GLY A 226 5.96 7.68 -6.80
C GLY A 226 5.67 6.42 -7.61
N CYS A 227 4.41 5.98 -7.69
CA CYS A 227 4.05 4.77 -8.45
C CYS A 227 4.20 5.02 -9.95
N PRO A 228 4.94 4.19 -10.70
CA PRO A 228 4.87 4.19 -12.15
C PRO A 228 3.52 3.60 -12.59
N ILE A 229 2.66 4.43 -13.17
CA ILE A 229 1.36 3.99 -13.68
C ILE A 229 1.59 3.21 -14.97
N GLN A 230 1.06 2.00 -15.03
CA GLN A 230 1.32 1.02 -16.09
C GLN A 230 0.02 0.56 -16.73
N SER A 231 0.06 0.31 -18.04
CA SER A 231 -1.08 -0.21 -18.81
C SER A 231 -1.71 -1.48 -18.23
N GLU A 232 -0.91 -2.32 -17.61
CA GLU A 232 -1.27 -3.63 -17.07
C GLU A 232 -2.12 -3.54 -15.80
N THR A 233 -2.10 -2.37 -15.14
CA THR A 233 -2.79 -2.16 -13.86
C THR A 233 -3.72 -0.96 -13.84
N VAL A 234 -3.68 -0.10 -14.87
CA VAL A 234 -4.47 1.13 -14.91
C VAL A 234 -5.97 0.86 -14.92
N ASP A 235 -6.41 -0.23 -15.56
CA ASP A 235 -7.83 -0.60 -15.62
C ASP A 235 -8.39 -0.96 -14.24
N TYR A 236 -7.56 -1.46 -13.32
CA TYR A 236 -7.97 -1.78 -11.95
C TYR A 236 -8.30 -0.56 -11.10
N ILE A 237 -7.89 0.65 -11.53
CA ILE A 237 -8.28 1.90 -10.87
C ILE A 237 -9.81 2.06 -10.87
N GLY A 238 -10.50 1.49 -11.87
CA GLY A 238 -11.95 1.51 -11.98
C GLY A 238 -12.69 0.51 -11.10
N ASN A 239 -11.99 -0.44 -10.45
CA ASN A 239 -12.63 -1.51 -9.70
C ASN A 239 -13.25 -1.03 -8.36
N SER A 240 -14.41 -1.59 -8.00
CA SER A 240 -15.19 -1.24 -6.81
C SER A 240 -14.53 -1.62 -5.47
N ILE A 241 -13.50 -2.47 -5.49
CA ILE A 241 -12.70 -2.77 -4.30
C ILE A 241 -12.10 -1.49 -3.70
N PHE A 242 -11.76 -0.50 -4.53
CA PHE A 242 -11.17 0.77 -4.08
C PHE A 242 -12.22 1.88 -3.98
N LYS A 243 -12.45 2.36 -2.76
CA LYS A 243 -13.24 3.59 -2.53
C LYS A 243 -12.46 4.83 -2.90
N THR A 244 -11.19 4.91 -2.48
CA THR A 244 -10.33 6.06 -2.74
C THR A 244 -8.98 5.63 -3.31
N ILE A 245 -8.52 6.27 -4.38
CA ILE A 245 -7.17 6.13 -4.95
C ILE A 245 -6.56 7.52 -5.11
N LEU A 246 -5.45 7.78 -4.41
CA LEU A 246 -4.68 9.02 -4.53
C LEU A 246 -3.27 8.69 -5.03
N ASN A 247 -2.95 9.13 -6.25
CA ASN A 247 -1.63 8.97 -6.84
C ASN A 247 -0.78 10.22 -6.59
N TYR A 248 0.27 10.10 -5.80
CA TYR A 248 1.18 11.18 -5.46
C TYR A 248 2.44 11.13 -6.34
N TYR A 249 2.75 12.26 -6.98
CA TYR A 249 3.89 12.34 -7.90
C TYR A 249 4.70 13.62 -7.72
N SER A 250 5.91 13.64 -8.29
CA SER A 250 6.78 14.82 -8.37
C SER A 250 7.43 14.94 -9.74
N ASP A 251 7.68 16.17 -10.21
CA ASP A 251 8.34 16.41 -11.49
C ASP A 251 9.81 15.97 -11.53
N PHE A 252 10.44 15.78 -10.37
CA PHE A 252 11.81 15.26 -10.28
C PHE A 252 11.87 13.73 -10.12
N ASP A 253 10.72 13.07 -9.98
CA ASP A 253 10.67 11.62 -10.02
C ASP A 253 10.73 11.11 -11.47
N MET A 254 11.91 10.65 -11.85
CA MET A 254 12.17 10.04 -13.16
C MET A 254 11.75 8.56 -13.23
N VAL A 255 11.58 7.88 -12.10
CA VAL A 255 11.21 6.45 -12.10
C VAL A 255 9.79 6.30 -12.63
N GLN A 256 8.89 7.19 -12.24
CA GLN A 256 7.49 7.17 -12.68
C GLN A 256 7.30 7.28 -14.20
N SER A 257 8.19 7.99 -14.91
CA SER A 257 8.07 8.21 -16.36
C SER A 257 9.00 7.35 -17.22
N ASN A 258 10.04 6.76 -16.63
CA ASN A 258 11.12 6.10 -17.36
C ASN A 258 11.24 4.61 -17.02
N ASP A 259 10.23 4.00 -16.41
CA ASP A 259 10.21 2.56 -16.27
C ASP A 259 9.84 1.92 -17.61
N VAL A 260 10.88 1.43 -18.30
CA VAL A 260 10.79 0.75 -19.59
C VAL A 260 11.03 -0.76 -19.49
N VAL A 261 11.50 -1.23 -18.33
CA VAL A 261 11.94 -2.61 -18.13
C VAL A 261 10.83 -3.45 -17.50
N SER A 262 9.96 -2.83 -16.71
CA SER A 262 8.96 -3.54 -15.91
C SER A 262 7.54 -3.49 -16.50
N THR A 263 7.38 -2.91 -17.69
CA THR A 263 6.10 -2.83 -18.41
C THR A 263 6.22 -3.32 -19.85
N GLN A 264 5.17 -4.01 -20.30
CA GLN A 264 4.94 -4.51 -21.66
C GLN A 264 4.77 -3.37 -22.67
N SER A 265 4.29 -2.20 -22.23
CA SER A 265 4.13 -1.01 -23.08
C SER A 265 5.43 -0.24 -23.34
N HIS A 266 6.54 -0.66 -22.70
CA HIS A 266 7.82 0.04 -22.69
C HIS A 266 7.76 1.49 -22.18
N LYS A 267 6.68 1.88 -21.51
CA LYS A 267 6.51 3.23 -20.97
C LYS A 267 5.54 3.24 -19.79
N SER A 268 6.04 3.66 -18.64
CA SER A 268 5.20 4.06 -17.53
C SER A 268 4.81 5.54 -17.61
N HIS A 269 3.75 5.88 -16.87
CA HIS A 269 3.22 7.23 -16.78
C HIS A 269 3.26 7.73 -15.34
N ARG A 270 3.38 9.05 -15.19
CA ARG A 270 3.43 9.67 -13.87
C ARG A 270 2.03 9.81 -13.27
N ARG A 271 1.05 10.10 -14.11
CA ARG A 271 -0.31 10.41 -13.72
C ARG A 271 -1.26 9.31 -14.19
N ILE A 272 -2.29 9.05 -13.40
CA ILE A 272 -3.42 8.22 -13.80
C ILE A 272 -4.09 8.86 -15.02
N GLY A 273 -4.29 10.18 -14.97
CA GLY A 273 -4.89 10.96 -16.05
C GLY A 273 -4.13 10.94 -17.39
N ASP A 274 -2.90 10.42 -17.44
CA ASP A 274 -2.17 10.26 -18.69
C ASP A 274 -2.64 9.03 -19.50
N LEU A 275 -3.34 8.09 -18.86
CA LEU A 275 -3.80 6.84 -19.47
C LEU A 275 -5.33 6.69 -19.45
N VAL A 276 -6.02 7.30 -18.48
CA VAL A 276 -7.48 7.19 -18.34
C VAL A 276 -8.13 8.55 -18.14
N ASP A 277 -9.37 8.71 -18.62
CA ASP A 277 -10.17 9.90 -18.34
C ASP A 277 -10.67 9.88 -16.89
N MET A 278 -9.99 10.64 -16.01
CA MET A 278 -10.35 10.73 -14.60
C MET A 278 -11.72 11.38 -14.34
N HIS A 279 -12.31 12.10 -15.30
CA HIS A 279 -13.64 12.68 -15.13
C HIS A 279 -14.74 11.61 -15.05
N THR A 280 -14.47 10.40 -15.56
CA THR A 280 -15.38 9.25 -15.40
C THR A 280 -15.54 8.85 -13.93
N TYR A 281 -14.45 8.92 -13.16
CA TYR A 281 -14.44 8.59 -11.73
C TYR A 281 -14.94 9.74 -10.87
N ALA A 282 -14.68 11.00 -11.25
CA ALA A 282 -15.13 12.16 -10.50
C ALA A 282 -16.67 12.27 -10.37
N LYS A 283 -17.42 11.63 -11.28
CA LYS A 283 -18.89 11.59 -11.26
C LYS A 283 -19.45 10.54 -10.29
N GLN A 284 -18.63 9.64 -9.77
CA GLN A 284 -19.08 8.55 -8.91
C GLN A 284 -19.13 9.04 -7.45
N PRO A 285 -20.30 9.13 -6.81
CA PRO A 285 -20.44 9.78 -5.50
C PRO A 285 -19.71 9.04 -4.39
N ASP A 286 -19.52 7.73 -4.52
CA ASP A 286 -18.90 6.89 -3.50
C ASP A 286 -17.40 6.63 -3.74
N ARG A 287 -16.85 7.19 -4.82
CA ARG A 287 -15.47 6.94 -5.23
C ARG A 287 -14.67 8.21 -5.43
N LEU A 288 -13.37 8.14 -5.14
CA LEU A 288 -12.46 9.27 -5.26
C LEU A 288 -11.16 8.82 -5.90
N VAL A 289 -10.91 9.27 -7.13
CA VAL A 289 -9.64 9.04 -7.83
C VAL A 289 -9.00 10.37 -8.16
N ARG A 290 -7.75 10.59 -7.73
CA ARG A 290 -7.02 11.86 -7.93
C ARG A 290 -5.55 11.65 -8.22
N ASP A 291 -5.01 12.51 -9.08
CA ASP A 291 -3.58 12.76 -9.17
C ASP A 291 -3.22 13.95 -8.28
N ILE A 292 -2.19 13.77 -7.45
CA ILE A 292 -1.70 14.73 -6.48
C ILE A 292 -0.24 15.06 -6.79
N HIS A 293 0.02 16.29 -7.21
CA HIS A 293 1.36 16.77 -7.48
C HIS A 293 1.98 17.36 -6.21
N LEU A 294 3.11 16.80 -5.79
CA LEU A 294 3.80 17.20 -4.57
C LEU A 294 4.90 18.23 -4.88
N MET A 295 4.83 19.37 -4.20
CA MET A 295 5.79 20.46 -4.29
C MET A 295 6.38 20.79 -2.91
N VAL A 296 7.52 21.48 -2.90
CA VAL A 296 8.09 22.03 -1.66
C VAL A 296 8.50 23.47 -1.89
N ASN A 297 7.91 24.39 -1.13
CA ASN A 297 8.12 25.82 -1.28
C ASN A 297 7.94 26.27 -2.75
N GLN A 298 6.88 25.78 -3.40
CA GLN A 298 6.54 26.01 -4.82
C GLN A 298 7.54 25.44 -5.83
N GLU A 299 8.48 24.59 -5.41
CA GLU A 299 9.43 23.94 -6.31
C GLU A 299 8.91 22.54 -6.66
N ALA A 300 8.34 22.37 -7.86
CA ALA A 300 7.82 21.09 -8.37
C ALA A 300 8.88 19.98 -8.48
N LYS A 301 10.16 20.36 -8.61
CA LYS A 301 11.30 19.44 -8.73
C LYS A 301 12.02 19.18 -7.41
N ALA A 302 11.35 19.40 -6.28
CA ALA A 302 11.96 19.28 -4.96
C ALA A 302 12.08 17.83 -4.46
N LEU A 303 11.18 16.94 -4.89
CA LEU A 303 11.05 15.59 -4.34
C LEU A 303 11.53 14.54 -5.34
N SER A 304 12.47 13.71 -4.90
CA SER A 304 12.91 12.54 -5.67
C SER A 304 12.04 11.32 -5.35
N HIS A 305 12.15 10.28 -6.19
CA HIS A 305 11.49 9.00 -5.95
C HIS A 305 11.72 8.45 -4.53
N ALA A 306 12.99 8.44 -4.08
CA ALA A 306 13.37 7.91 -2.78
C ALA A 306 12.82 8.77 -1.62
N SER A 307 12.80 10.10 -1.79
CA SER A 307 12.31 11.02 -0.77
C SER A 307 10.84 10.80 -0.40
N MET A 308 10.04 10.28 -1.34
CA MET A 308 8.62 10.04 -1.12
C MET A 308 8.33 8.82 -0.25
N GLY A 309 9.21 7.80 -0.23
CA GLY A 309 8.91 6.53 0.45
C GLY A 309 10.08 5.80 1.09
N ALA A 310 11.26 6.42 1.24
CA ALA A 310 12.38 5.85 1.98
C ALA A 310 12.93 6.83 3.04
N MET A 311 13.28 6.29 4.21
CA MET A 311 13.76 7.08 5.34
C MET A 311 15.19 7.61 5.07
N GLY A 312 15.46 8.84 5.52
CA GLY A 312 16.76 9.52 5.50
C GLY A 312 17.35 9.82 4.12
N CYS A 313 16.57 9.70 3.04
CA CYS A 313 17.04 9.99 1.69
C CYS A 313 17.41 11.46 1.47
N TYR A 314 17.05 12.37 2.39
CA TYR A 314 17.45 13.78 2.36
C TYR A 314 18.88 14.04 2.80
N HIS A 315 19.50 13.09 3.53
CA HIS A 315 20.83 13.26 4.12
C HIS A 315 21.96 12.75 3.22
N TYR A 316 21.68 11.85 2.26
CA TYR A 316 22.72 11.10 1.54
C TYR A 316 23.02 11.55 0.11
N GLY A 317 22.35 12.59 -0.39
CA GLY A 317 22.76 13.25 -1.62
C GLY A 317 23.85 14.27 -1.34
N LYS A 318 25.10 14.02 -1.80
CA LYS A 318 25.86 15.16 -2.32
C LYS A 318 24.88 15.89 -3.24
N PRO A 319 24.59 17.18 -3.01
CA PRO A 319 23.73 17.89 -3.93
C PRO A 319 24.33 17.66 -5.31
N LEU A 320 23.59 17.02 -6.22
CA LEU A 320 23.75 17.38 -7.63
C LEU A 320 23.82 18.91 -7.59
N LEU A 321 24.90 19.50 -8.13
CA LEU A 321 25.35 20.89 -7.89
C LEU A 321 24.27 21.98 -8.03
N PHE A 322 23.06 21.61 -8.44
CA PHE A 322 21.88 22.42 -8.71
C PHE A 322 20.77 22.33 -7.64
N HIS A 323 20.93 21.58 -6.55
CA HIS A 323 19.90 21.57 -5.49
C HIS A 323 19.94 22.83 -4.62
N ARG A 324 19.00 23.74 -4.92
CA ARG A 324 18.74 25.02 -4.26
C ARG A 324 18.59 24.85 -2.75
N THR A 325 19.21 25.75 -1.98
CA THR A 325 19.09 25.89 -0.52
C THR A 325 17.65 25.93 -0.01
N LYS A 326 16.69 26.37 -0.84
CA LYS A 326 15.25 26.43 -0.50
C LYS A 326 14.61 25.05 -0.28
N ILE A 327 14.97 24.04 -1.07
CA ILE A 327 14.42 22.68 -0.95
C ILE A 327 14.85 22.05 0.37
N LYS A 328 16.13 22.22 0.74
CA LYS A 328 16.66 21.73 2.01
C LYS A 328 15.90 22.30 3.21
N LYS A 329 15.55 23.58 3.18
CA LYS A 329 14.81 24.23 4.28
C LYS A 329 13.38 23.72 4.42
N GLY A 330 12.70 23.46 3.31
CA GLY A 330 11.33 22.96 3.31
C GLY A 330 11.22 21.57 3.92
N ILE A 331 12.06 20.64 3.42
CA ILE A 331 11.95 19.23 3.80
C ILE A 331 12.70 18.89 5.10
N ALA A 332 13.63 19.76 5.55
CA ALA A 332 14.29 19.58 6.84
C ALA A 332 13.30 19.40 8.00
N GLN A 333 12.12 20.01 7.91
CA GLN A 333 11.06 19.96 8.93
C GLN A 333 10.38 18.58 9.04
N ILE A 334 10.56 17.69 8.08
CA ILE A 334 10.04 16.31 8.13
C ILE A 334 11.15 15.26 8.07
N SER A 335 12.36 15.65 7.67
CA SER A 335 13.53 14.76 7.67
C SER A 335 13.84 14.29 9.10
N PRO A 336 14.09 12.98 9.31
CA PRO A 336 14.46 11.99 8.31
C PRO A 336 13.29 11.17 7.74
N HIS A 337 12.05 11.50 8.07
CA HIS A 337 10.89 10.77 7.56
C HIS A 337 10.71 10.98 6.05
N ALA A 338 10.19 9.94 5.39
CA ALA A 338 9.72 10.03 4.01
C ALA A 338 8.46 10.91 3.91
N VAL A 339 8.19 11.50 2.74
CA VAL A 339 7.00 12.36 2.55
C VAL A 339 5.70 11.63 2.85
N CYS A 340 5.61 10.33 2.55
CA CYS A 340 4.42 9.53 2.82
C CYS A 340 4.01 9.47 4.30
N VAL A 341 4.84 9.92 5.25
CA VAL A 341 4.44 10.07 6.66
C VAL A 341 3.31 11.08 6.83
N LEU A 342 3.22 12.06 5.91
CA LEU A 342 2.21 13.12 5.91
C LEU A 342 0.85 12.68 5.36
N THR A 343 0.68 11.40 5.00
CA THR A 343 -0.57 10.87 4.43
C THR A 343 -1.83 11.24 5.24
N PRO A 344 -1.87 11.19 6.59
CA PRO A 344 -3.07 11.59 7.34
C PRO A 344 -3.46 13.05 7.10
N VAL A 345 -2.47 13.92 6.91
CA VAL A 345 -2.68 15.34 6.63
C VAL A 345 -3.17 15.54 5.20
N PHE A 346 -2.57 14.83 4.24
CA PHE A 346 -3.00 14.87 2.84
C PHE A 346 -4.43 14.38 2.67
N ASP A 347 -4.80 13.30 3.36
CA ASP A 347 -6.15 12.76 3.32
C ASP A 347 -7.20 13.75 3.86
N ASP A 348 -6.91 14.43 4.97
CA ASP A 348 -7.78 15.50 5.51
C ASP A 348 -7.96 16.66 4.51
N LEU A 349 -6.87 17.13 3.89
CA LEU A 349 -6.94 18.20 2.89
C LEU A 349 -7.74 17.77 1.65
N VAL A 350 -7.48 16.56 1.13
CA VAL A 350 -8.19 16.03 -0.03
C VAL A 350 -9.69 15.84 0.26
N ARG A 351 -10.06 15.41 1.47
CA ARG A 351 -11.47 15.34 1.91
C ARG A 351 -12.12 16.72 1.92
N LYS A 352 -11.45 17.76 2.43
CA LYS A 352 -11.96 19.15 2.37
C LYS A 352 -12.13 19.64 0.94
N ILE A 353 -11.13 19.41 0.09
CA ILE A 353 -11.18 19.78 -1.34
C ILE A 353 -12.33 19.06 -2.04
N ARG A 354 -12.60 17.79 -1.73
CA ARG A 354 -13.73 17.05 -2.33
C ARG A 354 -15.08 17.71 -2.03
N LEU A 355 -15.26 18.28 -0.84
CA LEU A 355 -16.49 18.98 -0.47
C LEU A 355 -16.65 20.29 -1.25
N GLU A 356 -15.56 21.04 -1.45
CA GLU A 356 -15.58 22.34 -2.12
C GLU A 356 -15.54 22.23 -3.65
N ARG A 357 -14.82 21.24 -4.16
CA ARG A 357 -14.48 21.03 -5.58
C ARG A 357 -14.59 19.53 -5.95
N PRO A 358 -15.80 18.93 -5.93
CA PRO A 358 -15.98 17.49 -6.14
C PRO A 358 -15.53 16.96 -7.51
N ASN A 359 -15.44 17.83 -8.52
CA ASN A 359 -15.01 17.47 -9.87
C ASN A 359 -13.51 17.67 -10.14
N LEU A 360 -12.76 18.19 -9.18
CA LEU A 360 -11.34 18.49 -9.36
C LEU A 360 -10.52 17.19 -9.36
N CYS A 361 -10.03 16.74 -10.51
CA CYS A 361 -9.29 15.48 -10.63
C CYS A 361 -7.80 15.59 -10.28
N HIS A 362 -7.27 16.82 -10.24
CA HIS A 362 -5.85 17.10 -10.07
C HIS A 362 -5.63 18.14 -8.98
N ILE A 363 -4.72 17.87 -8.04
CA ILE A 363 -4.45 18.77 -6.92
C ILE A 363 -2.95 18.97 -6.78
N ASP A 364 -2.55 20.23 -6.65
CA ASP A 364 -1.20 20.61 -6.23
C ASP A 364 -1.17 20.67 -4.70
N LEU A 365 -0.25 19.95 -4.05
CA LEU A 365 0.03 20.07 -2.62
C LEU A 365 1.45 20.59 -2.39
N ASP A 366 1.55 21.80 -1.83
CA ASP A 366 2.84 22.45 -1.53
C ASP A 366 3.19 22.32 -0.04
N ILE A 367 4.33 21.67 0.25
CA ILE A 367 4.90 21.55 1.58
C ILE A 367 5.77 22.78 1.84
N ILE A 368 5.23 23.73 2.61
CA ILE A 368 5.87 25.01 2.91
C ILE A 368 6.57 24.90 4.26
N GLY A 369 7.86 24.58 4.23
CA GLY A 369 8.71 24.52 5.42
C GLY A 369 9.64 25.73 5.55
N ARG A 370 9.62 26.36 6.72
CA ARG A 370 10.57 27.39 7.18
C ARG A 370 11.01 27.05 8.60
N PRO A 371 12.10 27.63 9.12
CA PRO A 371 12.46 27.43 10.53
C PRO A 371 11.28 27.76 11.46
N GLY A 372 10.85 26.78 12.26
CA GLY A 372 9.72 26.93 13.17
C GLY A 372 8.32 26.78 12.56
N THR A 373 8.19 26.63 11.24
CA THR A 373 6.88 26.53 10.57
C THR A 373 6.84 25.46 9.50
N LEU A 374 5.77 24.66 9.50
CA LEU A 374 5.47 23.69 8.45
C LEU A 374 3.98 23.77 8.11
N HIS A 375 3.67 24.18 6.89
CA HIS A 375 2.30 24.24 6.37
C HIS A 375 2.18 23.40 5.12
N ILE A 376 0.97 22.91 4.84
CA ILE A 376 0.64 22.28 3.57
C ILE A 376 -0.55 23.03 2.99
N HIS A 377 -0.40 23.54 1.77
CA HIS A 377 -1.45 24.24 1.05
C HIS A 377 -1.86 23.44 -0.18
N SER A 378 -3.13 23.51 -0.55
CA SER A 378 -3.64 22.93 -1.78
C SER A 378 -4.02 23.99 -2.81
N TYR A 379 -3.79 23.68 -4.08
CA TYR A 379 -4.14 24.52 -5.21
C TYR A 379 -4.84 23.69 -6.30
N ASP A 380 -5.70 24.34 -7.07
CA ASP A 380 -6.22 23.76 -8.32
C ASP A 380 -5.13 23.92 -9.39
N TYR A 381 -4.68 22.80 -9.94
CA TYR A 381 -3.63 22.77 -10.95
C TYR A 381 -3.95 23.55 -12.22
N ASN A 382 -5.23 23.70 -12.56
CA ASN A 382 -5.65 24.45 -13.72
C ASN A 382 -5.94 25.93 -13.41
N ASP A 383 -5.95 26.32 -12.13
CA ASP A 383 -6.24 27.69 -11.74
C ASP A 383 -4.98 28.55 -11.78
N VAL A 384 -4.89 29.35 -12.86
CA VAL A 384 -3.80 30.29 -13.10
C VAL A 384 -3.65 31.32 -11.97
N THR A 385 -4.70 31.55 -11.16
CA THR A 385 -4.65 32.48 -10.03
C THR A 385 -3.91 31.92 -8.82
N ASN A 386 -3.64 30.60 -8.77
CA ASN A 386 -3.00 29.91 -7.64
C ASN A 386 -3.64 30.25 -6.30
N GLN A 387 -4.96 30.40 -6.27
CA GLN A 387 -5.66 30.60 -5.01
C GLN A 387 -5.60 29.33 -4.18
N ASN A 388 -5.13 29.48 -2.95
CA ASN A 388 -5.12 28.41 -1.97
C ASN A 388 -6.57 27.97 -1.71
N ILE A 389 -6.88 26.69 -1.95
CA ILE A 389 -8.18 26.10 -1.67
C ILE A 389 -8.30 25.88 -0.16
N THR A 390 -7.37 25.12 0.41
CA THR A 390 -7.33 24.84 1.86
C THR A 390 -5.91 24.56 2.32
N GLY A 391 -5.68 24.66 3.63
CA GLY A 391 -4.37 24.41 4.20
C GLY A 391 -4.38 23.98 5.66
N THR A 392 -3.18 23.67 6.15
CA THR A 392 -2.98 23.23 7.53
C THR A 392 -2.59 24.38 8.45
N ASN A 393 -2.91 24.22 9.73
CA ASN A 393 -2.19 24.92 10.79
C ASN A 393 -0.71 24.51 10.79
N ASN A 394 0.11 25.24 11.54
CA ASN A 394 1.52 24.91 11.70
C ASN A 394 1.68 23.48 12.26
N LEU A 395 2.32 22.60 11.49
CA LEU A 395 2.62 21.21 11.85
C LEU A 395 3.93 21.07 12.61
N HIS A 396 4.78 22.11 12.63
CA HIS A 396 6.11 22.05 13.20
C HIS A 396 6.08 21.65 14.68
N GLU A 397 5.25 22.32 15.50
CA GLU A 397 5.15 22.03 16.94
C GLU A 397 4.73 20.59 17.23
N LEU A 398 3.89 20.02 16.35
CA LEU A 398 3.43 18.64 16.50
C LEU A 398 4.51 17.62 16.12
N LEU A 399 5.33 17.92 15.11
CA LEU A 399 6.28 16.96 14.55
C LEU A 399 7.69 17.09 15.13
N GLU A 400 8.11 18.28 15.54
CA GLU A 400 9.50 18.58 15.90
C GLU A 400 10.06 17.69 17.01
N PRO A 401 9.34 17.41 18.12
CA PRO A 401 9.86 16.52 19.17
C PRO A 401 10.15 15.11 18.65
N HIS A 402 9.26 14.57 17.82
CA HIS A 402 9.35 13.20 17.30
C HIS A 402 10.33 13.08 16.13
N ARG A 403 10.43 14.14 15.32
CA ARG A 403 11.46 14.29 14.30
C ARG A 403 12.84 14.31 14.93
N SER A 404 13.05 15.13 15.96
CA SER A 404 14.32 15.23 16.69
C SER A 404 14.70 13.90 17.33
N TYR A 405 13.76 13.25 18.03
CA TYR A 405 13.97 11.91 18.56
C TYR A 405 14.36 10.90 17.47
N THR A 406 13.68 10.93 16.33
CA THR A 406 14.04 10.08 15.19
C THR A 406 15.44 10.38 14.70
N GLN A 407 15.86 11.65 14.55
CA GLN A 407 17.22 11.97 14.12
C GLN A 407 18.30 11.43 15.07
N GLU A 408 18.00 11.36 16.37
CA GLU A 408 18.92 10.84 17.38
C GLU A 408 18.93 9.31 17.44
N ALA A 409 17.75 8.70 17.56
CA ALA A 409 17.59 7.27 17.80
C ALA A 409 17.67 6.44 16.51
N TRP A 410 17.13 6.93 15.40
CA TRP A 410 17.28 6.31 14.08
C TRP A 410 18.67 6.66 13.56
N SER A 411 19.66 5.92 14.06
CA SER A 411 21.02 5.90 13.55
C SER A 411 21.12 4.75 12.55
N PRO A 412 20.66 4.92 11.29
CA PRO A 412 20.92 3.90 10.29
C PRO A 412 22.43 3.78 10.26
N THR A 413 22.92 2.55 10.34
CA THR A 413 24.34 2.22 10.18
C THR A 413 24.77 2.55 8.74
N ALA A 414 24.87 3.83 8.42
CA ALA A 414 24.99 4.38 7.09
C ALA A 414 26.31 5.17 7.04
N PRO A 415 27.37 4.55 6.49
CA PRO A 415 27.43 4.38 5.02
C PRO A 415 27.94 3.02 4.54
N THR A 416 28.17 2.03 5.42
CA THR A 416 28.83 0.79 5.03
C THR A 416 27.96 -0.10 4.15
N MET A 417 26.63 -0.05 4.20
CA MET A 417 25.78 -0.88 3.33
C MET A 417 25.88 -0.47 1.86
N PHE A 418 25.60 0.80 1.52
CA PHE A 418 25.77 1.30 0.14
C PHE A 418 27.23 1.21 -0.31
N LYS A 419 28.21 1.44 0.59
CA LYS A 419 29.63 1.34 0.27
C LYS A 419 30.10 -0.10 0.06
N ARG A 420 29.72 -1.07 0.90
CA ARG A 420 30.07 -2.49 0.76
C ARG A 420 29.37 -3.12 -0.43
N ILE A 421 28.08 -2.83 -0.64
CA ILE A 421 27.35 -3.38 -1.79
C ILE A 421 27.83 -2.73 -3.09
N SER A 422 28.11 -1.42 -3.12
CA SER A 422 28.71 -0.81 -4.33
C SER A 422 30.11 -1.34 -4.62
N GLN A 423 30.92 -1.63 -3.59
CA GLN A 423 32.23 -2.28 -3.74
C GLN A 423 32.11 -3.73 -4.26
N GLY A 424 31.20 -4.53 -3.69
CA GLY A 424 30.89 -5.87 -4.19
C GLY A 424 30.31 -5.85 -5.60
N TRP A 425 29.45 -4.87 -5.90
CA TRP A 425 28.86 -4.68 -7.24
C TRP A 425 29.91 -4.31 -8.28
N ASN A 426 30.83 -3.40 -7.95
CA ASN A 426 31.93 -3.06 -8.86
C ASN A 426 32.78 -4.29 -9.17
N ALA A 427 33.02 -5.17 -8.19
CA ALA A 427 33.72 -6.44 -8.41
C ALA A 427 32.90 -7.41 -9.30
N THR A 428 31.60 -7.58 -9.04
CA THR A 428 30.72 -8.48 -9.81
C THR A 428 30.48 -7.97 -11.23
N LYS A 429 30.23 -6.67 -11.40
CA LYS A 429 30.11 -6.01 -12.71
C LYS A 429 31.41 -6.19 -13.49
N HIS A 430 32.56 -5.93 -12.87
CA HIS A 430 33.85 -6.18 -13.51
C HIS A 430 34.00 -7.66 -13.94
N ALA A 431 33.63 -8.62 -13.09
CA ALA A 431 33.71 -10.04 -13.43
C ALA A 431 32.77 -10.46 -14.59
N ILE A 432 31.52 -9.96 -14.60
CA ILE A 432 30.53 -10.26 -15.67
C ILE A 432 30.96 -9.64 -17.00
N PHE A 433 31.39 -8.38 -16.99
CA PHE A 433 31.86 -7.68 -18.18
C PHE A 433 33.14 -8.33 -18.73
N THR A 434 34.09 -8.68 -17.86
CA THR A 434 35.32 -9.38 -18.27
C THR A 434 35.02 -10.74 -18.89
N LYS A 435 34.17 -11.58 -18.27
CA LYS A 435 33.78 -12.89 -18.85
C LYS A 435 33.06 -12.76 -20.20
N SER A 436 32.20 -11.75 -20.34
CA SER A 436 31.47 -11.49 -21.57
C SER A 436 32.41 -11.03 -22.69
N GLN A 437 33.37 -10.16 -22.36
CA GLN A 437 34.41 -9.71 -23.27
C GLN A 437 35.30 -10.87 -23.73
N THR A 438 35.76 -11.74 -22.81
CA THR A 438 36.55 -12.94 -23.17
C THR A 438 35.78 -13.88 -24.12
N LYS A 439 34.46 -14.03 -23.91
CA LYS A 439 33.60 -14.85 -24.79
C LYS A 439 33.39 -14.22 -26.18
N LEU A 440 33.35 -12.90 -26.26
CA LEU A 440 33.32 -12.14 -27.52
C LEU A 440 34.64 -12.25 -28.28
N ASP A 441 35.76 -12.09 -27.58
CA ASP A 441 37.10 -12.14 -28.16
C ASP A 441 37.45 -13.54 -28.68
N SER A 442 37.10 -14.59 -27.94
CA SER A 442 37.22 -15.99 -28.38
C SER A 442 36.35 -16.31 -29.61
N LYS A 443 35.11 -15.82 -29.67
CA LYS A 443 34.27 -15.94 -30.88
C LYS A 443 34.88 -15.21 -32.07
N LYS A 444 35.45 -14.02 -31.86
CA LYS A 444 36.13 -13.24 -32.91
C LYS A 444 37.39 -13.96 -33.40
N ALA A 445 38.19 -14.53 -32.50
CA ALA A 445 39.35 -15.34 -32.82
C ALA A 445 39.00 -16.60 -33.63
N ASN A 446 37.94 -17.32 -33.24
CA ASN A 446 37.48 -18.50 -33.97
C ASN A 446 36.95 -18.14 -35.38
N ARG A 447 36.26 -16.99 -35.53
CA ARG A 447 35.84 -16.49 -36.85
C ARG A 447 37.01 -16.11 -37.75
N LEU A 448 38.09 -15.57 -37.18
CA LEU A 448 39.31 -15.26 -37.94
C LEU A 448 40.03 -16.53 -38.37
N ARG A 449 40.13 -17.55 -37.49
CA ARG A 449 40.71 -18.86 -37.82
C ARG A 449 39.90 -19.66 -38.84
N ALA A 450 38.59 -19.49 -38.90
CA ALA A 450 37.75 -20.14 -39.91
C ALA A 450 37.83 -19.46 -41.29
N ARG A 451 38.44 -18.27 -41.37
CA ARG A 451 38.63 -17.50 -42.62
C ARG A 451 40.05 -17.62 -43.18
N SER A 452 41.00 -18.08 -42.37
CA SER A 452 42.35 -18.52 -42.78
C SER A 452 42.32 -19.99 -43.13
#